data_AF-A0A7Y2ZE38-F1
#
_entry.id   AF-A0A7Y2ZE38-F1
#
_cell.length_a   1.000
_cell.length_b   1.000
_cell.length_c   1.000
_cell.angle_alpha   90.00
_cell.angle_beta   90.00
_cell.angle_gamma   90.00
#
_symmetry.space_group_name_H-M   'P 1'
#
loop_
_entity.id
_entity.type
_entity.pdbx_description
1 polymer ?
#
loop_
_entity_poly.entity_id
_entity_poly.type
_entity_poly.pdbx_seq_one_letter_code
_entity_poly.pdbx_strand_id
1 'polypeptide(L)'
;MGLWRGFALGLCLIVGTVDTAVAEVVRVVIDRRTVFLEGRVFGTAGAYELLEGRVFFAFDPDEPANGRIADIHLAPVGEDGRVELWTGFTVLQPLDPQQRRGIAWVDLGEGGLGATAALIQGGAPDGTVFTDPAELGDPLLLRQGVTWIQLGWEAAFTDRPGRLTLALPTALEADGSPVMGWVRLDWLVDEDDAPLSLADPSRPFNPVVVPEAPVHILTVRDGPDAARDTIPVDEWSFVLAEDGPYAGTPVALDVDGGTEAGRIYELVYRAR
;
A
#
# COMPACT_ATOMS: atom_id res chain seq x y z
N MET A 1 -41.79 56.11 28.64
CA MET A 1 -41.14 54.89 29.17
C MET A 1 -41.45 53.75 28.22
N GLY A 2 -40.46 53.21 27.51
CA GLY A 2 -40.65 52.15 26.53
C GLY A 2 -39.41 52.02 25.63
N LEU A 3 -38.47 51.19 26.07
CA LEU A 3 -37.14 50.97 25.49
C LEU A 3 -37.24 50.19 24.16
N TRP A 4 -36.62 50.70 23.09
CA TRP A 4 -36.29 49.92 21.90
C TRP A 4 -34.85 49.40 22.06
N ARG A 5 -34.70 48.11 22.35
CA ARG A 5 -33.40 47.43 22.39
C ARG A 5 -33.12 46.87 21.00
N GLY A 6 -32.15 47.47 20.30
CA GLY A 6 -31.58 46.89 19.09
C GLY A 6 -30.77 45.64 19.44
N PHE A 7 -31.07 44.52 18.78
CA PHE A 7 -30.21 43.34 18.77
C PHE A 7 -29.24 43.49 17.60
N ALA A 8 -27.97 43.74 17.90
CA ALA A 8 -26.89 43.54 16.94
C ALA A 8 -26.46 42.07 17.02
N LEU A 9 -26.74 41.28 15.98
CA LEU A 9 -26.11 39.97 15.81
C LEU A 9 -24.66 40.21 15.40
N GLY A 10 -23.73 39.93 16.31
CA GLY A 10 -22.31 39.82 15.99
C GLY A 10 -22.06 38.55 15.18
N LEU A 11 -21.62 38.69 13.94
CA LEU A 11 -21.15 37.59 13.11
C LEU A 11 -19.74 37.23 13.58
N CYS A 12 -19.60 36.20 14.42
CA CYS A 12 -18.29 35.61 14.73
C CYS A 12 -17.81 34.80 13.51
N LEU A 13 -16.86 35.36 12.77
CA LEU A 13 -16.05 34.60 11.82
C LEU A 13 -15.14 33.67 12.62
N ILE A 14 -15.47 32.38 12.66
CA ILE A 14 -14.54 31.34 13.12
C ILE A 14 -13.60 31.07 11.95
N VAL A 15 -12.44 31.73 11.96
CA VAL A 15 -11.32 31.37 11.07
C VAL A 15 -10.66 30.15 11.71
N GLY A 16 -11.09 28.95 11.29
CA GLY A 16 -10.39 27.73 11.65
C GLY A 16 -9.07 27.69 10.90
N THR A 17 -7.95 27.69 11.62
CA THR A 17 -6.68 27.24 11.07
C THR A 17 -6.81 25.74 10.87
N VAL A 18 -6.89 25.31 9.61
CA VAL A 18 -6.70 23.90 9.29
C VAL A 18 -5.19 23.70 9.34
N ASP A 19 -4.68 23.12 10.43
CA ASP A 19 -3.32 22.59 10.45
C ASP A 19 -3.29 21.46 9.42
N THR A 20 -2.78 21.77 8.24
CA THR A 20 -2.54 20.79 7.20
C THR A 20 -1.38 19.93 7.67
N ALA A 21 -1.64 18.66 7.98
CA ALA A 21 -0.59 17.66 8.01
C ALA A 21 0.17 17.73 6.69
N VAL A 22 1.46 18.06 6.74
CA VAL A 22 2.35 17.92 5.60
C VAL A 22 3.29 16.78 5.93
N ALA A 23 3.08 15.64 5.27
CA ALA A 23 4.17 14.68 5.09
C ALA A 23 5.25 15.42 4.29
N GLU A 24 6.35 15.76 4.94
CA GLU A 24 7.38 16.57 4.30
C GLU A 24 8.20 15.69 3.37
N VAL A 25 8.24 16.04 2.08
CA VAL A 25 9.23 15.47 1.17
C VAL A 25 10.59 16.05 1.56
N VAL A 26 11.37 15.27 2.30
CA VAL A 26 12.68 15.71 2.80
C VAL A 26 13.79 15.50 1.79
N ARG A 27 13.62 14.56 0.85
CA ARG A 27 14.64 14.24 -0.15
C ARG A 27 14.07 13.52 -1.37
N VAL A 28 14.53 13.90 -2.56
CA VAL A 28 14.28 13.18 -3.81
C VAL A 28 15.62 12.77 -4.40
N VAL A 29 15.80 11.49 -4.67
CA VAL A 29 16.99 10.92 -5.30
C VAL A 29 16.60 10.35 -6.65
N ILE A 30 17.23 10.83 -7.72
CA ILE A 30 17.11 10.21 -9.06
C ILE A 30 18.27 9.22 -9.18
N ASP A 31 17.95 7.93 -9.18
CA ASP A 31 18.93 6.85 -9.28
C ASP A 31 19.27 6.56 -10.76
N ARG A 32 18.29 6.67 -11.66
CA ARG A 32 18.46 6.42 -13.10
C ARG A 32 17.73 7.46 -13.94
N ARG A 33 18.36 7.84 -15.06
CA ARG A 33 17.80 8.70 -16.10
C ARG A 33 18.14 8.13 -17.47
N THR A 34 17.11 7.85 -18.27
CA THR A 34 17.28 7.20 -19.57
C THR A 34 16.42 7.89 -20.61
N VAL A 35 16.93 8.04 -21.84
CA VAL A 35 16.10 8.47 -22.97
C VAL A 35 15.14 7.34 -23.29
N PHE A 36 13.84 7.61 -23.24
CA PHE A 36 12.81 6.59 -23.37
C PHE A 36 12.73 6.08 -24.81
N LEU A 37 12.69 4.74 -24.96
CA LEU A 37 12.57 4.04 -26.25
C LEU A 37 13.49 4.61 -27.34
N GLU A 38 14.77 4.78 -27.01
CA GLU A 38 15.81 5.27 -27.92
C GLU A 38 15.51 6.63 -28.57
N GLY A 39 14.69 7.45 -27.91
CA GLY A 39 14.33 8.79 -28.39
C GLY A 39 13.16 8.81 -29.36
N ARG A 40 12.32 7.76 -29.36
CA ARG A 40 11.07 7.73 -30.12
C ARG A 40 10.26 9.01 -29.87
N VAL A 41 9.79 9.62 -30.96
CA VAL A 41 9.00 10.85 -30.92
C VAL A 41 7.51 10.55 -30.81
N PHE A 42 6.83 11.25 -29.91
CA PHE A 42 5.39 11.15 -29.68
C PHE A 42 4.69 12.44 -30.08
N GLY A 43 4.22 12.52 -31.32
CA GLY A 43 3.49 13.68 -31.81
C GLY A 43 4.27 14.98 -31.65
N THR A 44 3.60 16.04 -31.16
CA THR A 44 4.22 17.36 -30.92
C THR A 44 4.98 17.44 -29.60
N ALA A 45 4.91 16.41 -28.77
CA ALA A 45 5.56 16.37 -27.46
C ALA A 45 7.02 15.86 -27.51
N GLY A 46 7.46 15.40 -28.69
CA GLY A 46 8.86 15.03 -28.90
C GLY A 46 9.24 13.69 -28.27
N ALA A 47 10.53 13.54 -28.02
CA ALA A 47 11.08 12.40 -27.30
C ALA A 47 10.81 12.53 -25.78
N TYR A 48 10.79 11.40 -25.09
CA TYR A 48 10.57 11.33 -23.65
C TYR A 48 11.83 10.85 -22.93
N GLU A 49 11.87 11.11 -21.64
CA GLU A 49 12.83 10.53 -20.70
C GLU A 49 12.12 9.78 -19.58
N LEU A 50 12.76 8.73 -19.13
CA LEU A 50 12.39 7.93 -17.97
C LEU A 50 13.34 8.28 -16.82
N LEU A 51 12.77 8.68 -15.69
CA LEU A 51 13.47 8.87 -14.42
C LEU A 51 12.99 7.81 -13.44
N GLU A 52 13.92 7.17 -12.75
CA GLU A 52 13.61 6.26 -11.64
C GLU A 52 14.44 6.65 -10.44
N GLY A 53 13.85 6.48 -9.26
CA GLY A 53 14.49 6.90 -8.04
C GLY A 53 13.66 6.66 -6.80
N ARG A 54 13.98 7.42 -5.76
CA ARG A 54 13.34 7.32 -4.44
C ARG A 54 12.97 8.70 -3.92
N VAL A 55 11.80 8.79 -3.30
CA VAL A 55 11.36 9.95 -2.54
C VAL A 55 11.25 9.55 -1.07
N PHE A 56 11.81 10.40 -0.21
CA PHE A 56 11.87 10.20 1.23
C PHE A 56 10.93 11.20 1.90
N PHE A 57 10.20 10.71 2.89
CA PHE A 57 9.22 11.47 3.66
C PHE A 57 9.58 11.41 5.14
N ALA A 58 9.30 12.49 5.86
CA ALA A 58 9.42 12.54 7.31
C ALA A 58 8.08 12.94 7.95
N PHE A 59 7.76 12.28 9.05
CA PHE A 59 6.54 12.50 9.83
C PHE A 59 6.91 12.82 11.27
N ASP A 60 6.36 13.91 11.78
CA ASP A 60 6.39 14.19 13.22
C ASP A 60 5.30 13.36 13.90
N PRO A 61 5.64 12.40 14.80
CA PRO A 61 4.64 11.60 15.48
C PRO A 61 3.73 12.43 16.40
N ASP A 62 4.20 13.57 16.90
CA ASP A 62 3.46 14.43 17.83
C ASP A 62 2.57 15.47 17.11
N GLU A 63 2.66 15.57 15.78
CA GLU A 63 1.78 16.39 14.97
C GLU A 63 0.34 15.85 15.05
N PRO A 64 -0.65 16.62 15.54
CA PRO A 64 -2.01 16.14 15.75
C PRO A 64 -2.66 15.47 14.53
N ALA A 65 -2.32 15.94 13.33
CA ALA A 65 -2.87 15.37 12.11
C ALA A 65 -2.32 13.97 11.78
N ASN A 66 -1.12 13.64 12.26
CA ASN A 66 -0.47 12.33 12.13
C ASN A 66 -0.92 11.33 13.20
N GLY A 67 -1.53 11.76 14.31
CA GLY A 67 -2.03 10.88 15.37
C GLY A 67 -3.11 9.87 14.95
N ARG A 68 -3.61 9.93 13.71
CA ARG A 68 -4.49 8.92 13.10
C ARG A 68 -3.74 7.74 12.48
N ILE A 69 -2.43 7.86 12.29
CA ILE A 69 -1.58 6.81 11.72
C ILE A 69 -1.37 5.78 12.83
N ALA A 70 -1.76 4.54 12.55
CA ALA A 70 -1.60 3.44 13.50
C ALA A 70 -0.13 3.30 13.91
N ASP A 71 0.10 3.13 15.20
CA ASP A 71 1.41 2.83 15.80
C ASP A 71 2.52 3.83 15.49
N ILE A 72 2.20 5.06 15.09
CA ILE A 72 3.21 6.07 14.73
C ILE A 72 4.16 6.40 15.90
N HIS A 73 3.67 6.36 17.14
CA HIS A 73 4.48 6.58 18.34
C HIS A 73 5.35 5.36 18.72
N LEU A 74 5.12 4.21 18.08
CA LEU A 74 5.93 2.99 18.23
C LEU A 74 6.96 2.86 17.10
N ALA A 75 6.86 3.68 16.05
CA ALA A 75 7.83 3.67 14.97
C ALA A 75 9.17 4.26 15.44
N PRO A 76 10.31 3.69 15.01
CA PRO A 76 11.62 4.28 15.27
C PRO A 76 11.71 5.68 14.65
N VAL A 77 12.32 6.59 15.39
CA VAL A 77 12.56 7.98 14.98
C VAL A 77 14.04 8.26 14.75
N GLY A 78 14.35 9.19 13.84
CA GLY A 78 15.69 9.69 13.60
C GLY A 78 16.20 10.64 14.69
N GLU A 79 17.41 11.19 14.50
CA GLU A 79 18.00 12.18 15.42
C GLU A 79 17.16 13.46 15.55
N ASP A 80 16.34 13.77 14.55
CA ASP A 80 15.42 14.90 14.51
C ASP A 80 14.05 14.58 15.15
N GLY A 81 13.88 13.38 15.71
CA GLY A 81 12.64 12.94 16.35
C GLY A 81 11.52 12.58 15.38
N ARG A 82 11.81 12.46 14.08
CA ARG A 82 10.81 12.16 13.05
C ARG A 82 10.90 10.72 12.56
N VAL A 83 9.75 10.20 12.15
CA VAL A 83 9.64 8.89 11.49
C VAL A 83 9.94 9.08 9.99
N GLU A 84 11.00 8.45 9.50
CA GLU A 84 11.37 8.47 8.07
C GLU A 84 10.84 7.23 7.35
N LEU A 85 10.30 7.42 6.15
CA LEU A 85 9.96 6.35 5.21
C LEU A 85 10.33 6.77 3.79
N TRP A 86 10.42 5.81 2.87
CA TRP A 86 10.67 6.12 1.46
C TRP A 86 9.86 5.25 0.52
N THR A 87 9.58 5.78 -0.67
CA THR A 87 9.00 4.99 -1.76
C THR A 87 9.77 5.17 -3.05
N GLY A 88 9.81 4.12 -3.85
CA GLY A 88 10.29 4.19 -5.22
C GLY A 88 9.36 5.03 -6.09
N PHE A 89 9.92 5.71 -7.09
CA PHE A 89 9.15 6.42 -8.11
C PHE A 89 9.65 6.12 -9.52
N THR A 90 8.73 6.26 -10.47
CA THR A 90 9.03 6.33 -11.91
C THR A 90 8.37 7.58 -12.49
N VAL A 91 9.12 8.36 -13.28
CA VAL A 91 8.60 9.52 -14.03
C VAL A 91 8.90 9.35 -15.51
N LEU A 92 7.87 9.43 -16.35
CA LEU A 92 7.97 9.53 -17.80
C LEU A 92 7.54 10.93 -18.23
N GLN A 93 8.44 11.72 -18.81
CA GLN A 93 8.14 13.10 -19.21
C GLN A 93 8.79 13.50 -20.54
N PRO A 94 8.25 14.51 -21.25
CA PRO A 94 8.93 15.08 -22.40
C PRO A 94 10.37 15.50 -22.06
N LEU A 95 11.30 15.07 -22.91
CA LEU A 95 12.73 15.35 -22.81
C LEU A 95 13.00 16.85 -22.93
N ASP A 96 12.28 17.54 -23.82
CA ASP A 96 12.28 18.99 -23.90
C ASP A 96 11.25 19.58 -22.91
N PRO A 97 11.68 20.34 -21.90
CA PRO A 97 10.76 20.96 -20.95
C PRO A 97 9.71 21.87 -21.59
N GLN A 98 9.99 22.48 -22.74
CA GLN A 98 9.03 23.35 -23.44
C GLN A 98 7.87 22.56 -24.06
N GLN A 99 8.04 21.26 -24.26
CA GLN A 99 7.04 20.36 -24.86
C GLN A 99 6.16 19.67 -23.80
N ARG A 100 6.40 19.96 -22.52
CA ARG A 100 5.56 19.50 -21.41
C ARG A 100 4.23 20.23 -21.42
N ARG A 101 3.14 19.47 -21.30
CA ARG A 101 1.77 19.99 -21.26
C ARG A 101 1.46 20.80 -20.00
N GLY A 102 2.31 20.70 -18.97
CA GLY A 102 2.02 21.23 -17.63
C GLY A 102 0.96 20.43 -16.87
N ILE A 103 0.63 19.22 -17.35
CA ILE A 103 -0.27 18.28 -16.69
C ILE A 103 0.53 17.03 -16.33
N ALA A 104 0.40 16.60 -15.08
CA ALA A 104 0.91 15.33 -14.61
C ALA A 104 -0.24 14.35 -14.37
N TRP A 105 -0.11 13.13 -14.88
CA TRP A 105 -0.86 11.98 -14.42
C TRP A 105 -0.07 11.33 -13.30
N VAL A 106 -0.70 11.16 -12.13
CA VAL A 106 -0.08 10.53 -10.96
C VAL A 106 -0.87 9.28 -10.64
N ASP A 107 -0.19 8.14 -10.58
CA ASP A 107 -0.76 6.90 -10.08
C ASP A 107 0.09 6.26 -8.99
N LEU A 108 -0.53 5.31 -8.32
CA LEU A 108 0.01 4.58 -7.19
C LEU A 108 -0.01 3.10 -7.57
N GLY A 109 1.14 2.43 -7.51
CA GLY A 109 1.23 1.04 -7.95
C GLY A 109 2.62 0.45 -7.86
N GLU A 110 2.69 -0.87 -8.05
CA GLU A 110 3.91 -1.64 -7.84
C GLU A 110 4.67 -1.92 -9.13
N GLY A 111 3.99 -1.95 -10.29
CA GLY A 111 4.47 -2.56 -11.55
C GLY A 111 5.30 -1.67 -12.47
N GLY A 112 5.78 -0.51 -12.04
CA GLY A 112 6.18 0.52 -12.99
C GLY A 112 4.97 0.97 -13.84
N LEU A 113 5.20 1.88 -14.79
CA LEU A 113 4.12 2.50 -15.60
C LEU A 113 3.29 1.50 -16.44
N GLY A 114 3.69 0.22 -16.49
CA GLY A 114 3.05 -0.87 -17.23
C GLY A 114 1.56 -1.03 -16.95
N ALA A 115 1.18 -1.36 -15.72
CA ALA A 115 -0.19 -1.74 -15.38
C ALA A 115 -1.21 -0.64 -15.73
N THR A 116 -0.89 0.62 -15.43
CA THR A 116 -1.79 1.73 -15.73
C THR A 116 -1.84 2.05 -17.23
N ALA A 117 -0.76 1.87 -18.01
CA ALA A 117 -0.87 2.04 -19.46
C ALA A 117 -1.61 0.92 -20.16
N ALA A 118 -1.58 -0.31 -19.64
CA ALA A 118 -2.45 -1.38 -20.13
C ALA A 118 -3.93 -0.95 -20.07
N LEU A 119 -4.34 -0.38 -18.92
CA LEU A 119 -5.71 0.07 -18.68
C LEU A 119 -6.11 1.30 -19.52
N ILE A 120 -5.20 2.25 -19.72
CA ILE A 120 -5.53 3.54 -20.36
C ILE A 120 -5.27 3.53 -21.87
N GLN A 121 -4.26 2.79 -22.32
CA GLN A 121 -3.77 2.80 -23.69
C GLN A 121 -3.99 1.46 -24.42
N GLY A 122 -4.47 0.42 -23.72
CA GLY A 122 -4.81 -0.88 -24.31
C GLY A 122 -3.60 -1.76 -24.63
N GLY A 123 -2.45 -1.51 -23.97
CA GLY A 123 -1.25 -2.33 -24.08
C GLY A 123 -1.31 -3.65 -23.29
N ALA A 124 -0.30 -4.51 -23.45
CA ALA A 124 -0.15 -5.77 -22.70
C ALA A 124 1.25 -5.89 -22.04
N PRO A 125 1.59 -5.02 -21.07
CA PRO A 125 2.90 -5.03 -20.43
C PRO A 125 3.04 -6.20 -19.46
N ASP A 126 4.27 -6.67 -19.28
CA ASP A 126 4.66 -7.74 -18.34
C ASP A 126 4.66 -7.29 -16.85
N GLY A 127 4.17 -6.08 -16.59
CA GLY A 127 4.14 -5.49 -15.24
C GLY A 127 5.46 -4.83 -14.84
N THR A 128 6.26 -4.37 -15.80
CA THR A 128 7.44 -3.52 -15.62
C THR A 128 7.38 -2.24 -16.47
N VAL A 129 8.43 -1.40 -16.44
CA VAL A 129 8.54 -0.20 -17.28
C VAL A 129 8.73 -0.60 -18.75
N PHE A 130 7.93 -0.02 -19.66
CA PHE A 130 7.97 -0.27 -21.11
C PHE A 130 9.40 -0.31 -21.67
N THR A 131 9.79 -1.47 -22.16
CA THR A 131 11.03 -1.62 -22.95
C THR A 131 10.74 -1.84 -24.42
N ASP A 132 9.53 -2.29 -24.77
CA ASP A 132 9.07 -2.42 -26.15
C ASP A 132 8.00 -1.37 -26.49
N PRO A 133 8.18 -0.58 -27.57
CA PRO A 133 7.16 0.35 -28.03
C PRO A 133 5.80 -0.27 -28.41
N ALA A 134 5.73 -1.58 -28.67
CA ALA A 134 4.49 -2.32 -28.94
C ALA A 134 3.64 -2.53 -27.67
N GLU A 135 4.26 -2.52 -26.49
CA GLU A 135 3.58 -2.70 -25.20
C GLU A 135 2.79 -1.47 -24.74
N LEU A 136 3.04 -0.30 -25.35
CA LEU A 136 2.39 0.96 -25.00
C LEU A 136 0.92 1.04 -25.43
N GLY A 137 0.48 0.27 -26.43
CA GLY A 137 -0.86 0.46 -27.03
C GLY A 137 -0.98 1.78 -27.79
N ASP A 138 -2.05 2.55 -27.57
CA ASP A 138 -2.20 3.92 -28.12
C ASP A 138 -1.55 4.97 -27.19
N PRO A 139 -0.39 5.56 -27.57
CA PRO A 139 0.35 6.53 -26.75
C PRO A 139 -0.29 7.93 -26.74
N LEU A 140 -1.61 8.04 -26.56
CA LEU A 140 -2.34 9.31 -26.53
C LEU A 140 -1.76 10.28 -25.49
N LEU A 141 -1.52 9.84 -24.26
CA LEU A 141 -0.97 10.69 -23.20
C LEU A 141 0.41 11.25 -23.59
N LEU A 142 1.26 10.40 -24.17
CA LEU A 142 2.59 10.78 -24.60
C LEU A 142 2.53 11.77 -25.78
N ARG A 143 1.64 11.54 -26.75
CA ARG A 143 1.41 12.47 -27.87
C ARG A 143 0.91 13.85 -27.42
N GLN A 144 0.26 13.92 -26.25
CA GLN A 144 -0.24 15.16 -25.68
C GLN A 144 0.78 15.89 -24.79
N GLY A 145 1.95 15.31 -24.52
CA GLY A 145 2.97 15.97 -23.66
C GLY A 145 2.73 15.80 -22.16
N VAL A 146 1.92 14.82 -21.76
CA VAL A 146 1.59 14.57 -20.35
C VAL A 146 2.80 13.97 -19.64
N THR A 147 3.16 14.52 -18.48
CA THR A 147 4.10 13.88 -17.57
C THR A 147 3.37 12.78 -16.81
N TRP A 148 3.96 11.60 -16.70
CA TRP A 148 3.42 10.49 -15.94
C TRP A 148 4.32 10.19 -14.76
N ILE A 149 3.77 10.14 -13.57
CA ILE A 149 4.46 9.84 -12.32
C ILE A 149 3.77 8.63 -11.69
N GLN A 150 4.55 7.66 -11.26
CA GLN A 150 4.10 6.57 -10.41
C GLN A 150 4.92 6.51 -9.14
N LEU A 151 4.25 6.22 -8.03
CA LEU A 151 4.86 5.97 -6.72
C LEU A 151 4.49 4.57 -6.23
N GLY A 152 5.42 3.92 -5.54
CA GLY A 152 5.13 2.70 -4.78
C GLY A 152 4.12 3.00 -3.67
N TRP A 153 3.09 2.16 -3.56
CA TRP A 153 1.99 2.35 -2.61
C TRP A 153 1.91 1.26 -1.55
N GLU A 154 2.16 0.02 -1.94
CA GLU A 154 2.04 -1.10 -1.01
C GLU A 154 3.39 -1.37 -0.34
N ALA A 155 3.36 -1.40 0.99
CA ALA A 155 4.48 -1.87 1.78
C ALA A 155 4.55 -3.40 1.71
N ALA A 156 5.65 -3.99 2.16
CA ALA A 156 5.74 -5.43 2.40
C ALA A 156 5.86 -6.32 1.14
N PHE A 157 6.42 -5.82 0.04
CA PHE A 157 6.98 -6.73 -0.96
C PHE A 157 8.44 -7.05 -0.63
N THR A 158 8.85 -8.30 -0.88
CA THR A 158 10.26 -8.59 -1.05
C THR A 158 10.78 -7.77 -2.21
N ASP A 159 11.93 -7.10 -2.05
CA ASP A 159 12.54 -6.30 -3.11
C ASP A 159 12.70 -7.16 -4.37
N ARG A 160 11.89 -6.85 -5.40
CA ARG A 160 11.94 -7.50 -6.71
C ARG A 160 12.41 -6.49 -7.75
N PRO A 161 13.34 -6.87 -8.64
CA PRO A 161 13.75 -6.00 -9.73
C PRO A 161 12.55 -5.50 -10.56
N GLY A 162 12.49 -4.19 -10.83
CA GLY A 162 11.46 -3.57 -11.66
C GLY A 162 10.13 -3.28 -10.97
N ARG A 163 10.02 -3.51 -9.65
CA ARG A 163 8.85 -3.11 -8.85
C ARG A 163 9.15 -1.89 -7.97
N LEU A 164 8.16 -1.03 -7.79
CA LEU A 164 8.23 0.09 -6.85
C LEU A 164 7.85 -0.39 -5.44
N THR A 165 8.75 -0.18 -4.49
CA THR A 165 8.57 -0.55 -3.08
C THR A 165 8.25 0.68 -2.23
N LEU A 166 7.28 0.57 -1.32
CA LEU A 166 7.14 1.46 -0.17
C LEU A 166 7.85 0.83 1.03
N ALA A 167 8.91 1.46 1.52
CA ALA A 167 9.65 1.01 2.69
C ALA A 167 9.14 1.76 3.93
N LEU A 168 8.46 1.02 4.80
CA LEU A 168 7.98 1.51 6.09
C LEU A 168 8.92 1.06 7.23
N PRO A 169 9.09 1.86 8.27
CA PRO A 169 9.74 1.40 9.48
C PRO A 169 8.88 0.37 10.21
N THR A 170 9.52 -0.56 10.92
CA THR A 170 8.82 -1.53 11.77
C THR A 170 8.53 -0.89 13.12
N ALA A 171 7.26 -0.85 13.53
CA ALA A 171 6.86 -0.43 14.87
C ALA A 171 7.35 -1.44 15.91
N LEU A 172 7.87 -0.93 17.03
CA LEU A 172 8.42 -1.72 18.13
C LEU A 172 7.95 -1.16 19.47
N GLU A 173 7.87 -2.02 20.48
CA GLU A 173 7.69 -1.61 21.86
C GLU A 173 8.90 -0.78 22.34
N ALA A 174 8.74 -0.03 23.43
CA ALA A 174 9.81 0.82 23.97
C ALA A 174 11.07 0.03 24.41
N ASP A 175 10.94 -1.27 24.68
CA ASP A 175 12.05 -2.18 24.99
C ASP A 175 12.68 -2.83 23.74
N GLY A 176 12.20 -2.48 22.55
CA GLY A 176 12.64 -3.01 21.26
C GLY A 176 12.00 -4.35 20.87
N SER A 177 11.06 -4.87 21.66
CA SER A 177 10.33 -6.09 21.30
C SER A 177 9.26 -5.83 20.22
N PRO A 178 8.87 -6.86 19.44
CA PRO A 178 7.81 -6.73 18.44
C PRO A 178 6.47 -6.33 19.05
N VAL A 179 5.71 -5.51 18.32
CA VAL A 179 4.34 -5.14 18.71
C VAL A 179 3.42 -6.35 18.58
N MET A 180 2.65 -6.63 19.63
CA MET A 180 1.79 -7.80 19.70
C MET A 180 0.34 -7.43 19.43
N GLY A 181 -0.18 -7.78 18.26
CA GLY A 181 -1.47 -7.34 17.76
C GLY A 181 -2.54 -8.43 17.67
N TRP A 182 -3.75 -8.00 17.36
CA TRP A 182 -4.78 -8.87 16.77
C TRP A 182 -4.73 -8.71 15.27
N VAL A 183 -4.70 -9.82 14.54
CA VAL A 183 -4.76 -9.83 13.08
C VAL A 183 -6.03 -10.55 12.66
N ARG A 184 -6.66 -10.05 11.59
CA ARG A 184 -7.81 -10.66 10.94
C ARG A 184 -7.44 -11.01 9.51
N LEU A 185 -7.72 -12.23 9.11
CA LEU A 185 -7.59 -12.72 7.73
C LEU A 185 -8.94 -13.30 7.28
N ASP A 186 -9.32 -12.99 6.05
CA ASP A 186 -10.53 -13.48 5.42
C ASP A 186 -10.18 -14.19 4.11
N TRP A 187 -10.77 -15.36 3.87
CA TRP A 187 -10.65 -16.11 2.62
C TRP A 187 -12.04 -16.32 2.02
N LEU A 188 -12.25 -15.83 0.80
CA LEU A 188 -13.35 -16.31 -0.03
C LEU A 188 -12.88 -17.59 -0.73
N VAL A 189 -13.56 -18.69 -0.44
CA VAL A 189 -13.19 -20.00 -0.96
C VAL A 189 -13.97 -20.27 -2.25
N ASP A 190 -13.26 -20.49 -3.36
CA ASP A 190 -13.88 -20.69 -4.69
C ASP A 190 -14.17 -22.17 -5.00
N GLU A 191 -13.54 -23.10 -4.29
CA GLU A 191 -13.66 -24.55 -4.47
C GLU A 191 -13.66 -25.26 -3.12
N ASP A 192 -14.30 -26.44 -3.05
CA ASP A 192 -14.29 -27.25 -1.83
C ASP A 192 -12.84 -27.68 -1.49
N ASP A 193 -12.54 -27.80 -0.20
CA ASP A 193 -11.22 -28.18 0.35
C ASP A 193 -10.06 -27.22 -0.03
N ALA A 194 -10.35 -25.97 -0.37
CA ALA A 194 -9.32 -24.95 -0.59
C ALA A 194 -8.47 -24.66 0.66
N PRO A 195 -7.14 -24.44 0.50
CA PRO A 195 -6.27 -24.14 1.62
C PRO A 195 -6.49 -22.72 2.16
N LEU A 196 -6.61 -22.60 3.49
CA LEU A 196 -6.64 -21.31 4.19
C LEU A 196 -5.23 -20.87 4.57
N SER A 197 -4.48 -20.32 3.61
CA SER A 197 -3.09 -19.89 3.83
C SER A 197 -3.02 -18.58 4.63
N LEU A 198 -2.24 -18.58 5.71
CA LEU A 198 -1.87 -17.38 6.48
C LEU A 198 -0.72 -16.61 5.83
N ALA A 199 0.09 -17.28 5.00
CA ALA A 199 1.27 -16.72 4.38
C ALA A 199 1.07 -16.52 2.87
N ASP A 200 1.53 -15.37 2.37
CA ASP A 200 1.76 -15.14 0.95
C ASP A 200 3.27 -15.16 0.70
N PRO A 201 3.82 -16.06 -0.14
CA PRO A 201 5.25 -16.12 -0.43
C PRO A 201 5.85 -14.81 -0.96
N SER A 202 5.04 -13.89 -1.46
CA SER A 202 5.46 -12.58 -1.94
C SER A 202 5.54 -11.50 -0.86
N ARG A 203 5.02 -11.77 0.35
CA ARG A 203 4.84 -10.78 1.42
C ARG A 203 5.27 -11.33 2.80
N PRO A 204 5.87 -10.52 3.68
CA PRO A 204 5.95 -10.87 5.08
C PRO A 204 4.52 -10.89 5.67
N PHE A 205 4.28 -11.82 6.59
CA PHE A 205 3.03 -11.92 7.34
C PHE A 205 3.35 -11.87 8.83
N ASN A 206 2.35 -11.51 9.64
CA ASN A 206 2.49 -11.42 11.09
C ASN A 206 2.33 -12.82 11.71
N PRO A 207 3.40 -13.44 12.25
CA PRO A 207 3.33 -14.81 12.75
C PRO A 207 2.37 -14.97 13.93
N VAL A 208 1.64 -16.08 13.95
CA VAL A 208 0.79 -16.46 15.08
C VAL A 208 1.63 -16.63 16.34
N VAL A 209 1.10 -16.17 17.46
CA VAL A 209 1.75 -16.27 18.78
C VAL A 209 0.97 -17.23 19.65
N VAL A 210 1.69 -18.21 20.22
CA VAL A 210 1.13 -19.30 21.03
C VAL A 210 -0.05 -19.96 20.29
N PRO A 211 0.23 -20.77 19.24
CA PRO A 211 -0.81 -21.36 18.40
C PRO A 211 -1.86 -22.16 19.17
N GLU A 212 -1.49 -22.76 20.30
CA GLU A 212 -2.35 -23.58 21.16
C GLU A 212 -3.24 -22.75 22.10
N ALA A 213 -3.10 -21.41 22.11
CA ALA A 213 -3.92 -20.56 22.96
C ALA A 213 -5.37 -20.54 22.46
N PRO A 214 -6.38 -20.68 23.35
CA PRO A 214 -7.80 -20.70 22.98
C PRO A 214 -8.36 -19.30 22.66
N VAL A 215 -7.48 -18.36 22.27
CA VAL A 215 -7.82 -16.96 21.99
C VAL A 215 -8.05 -16.70 20.52
N HIS A 216 -7.63 -17.62 19.66
CA HIS A 216 -7.80 -17.55 18.22
C HIS A 216 -9.19 -18.04 17.83
N ILE A 217 -9.86 -17.33 16.94
CA ILE A 217 -11.26 -17.58 16.58
C ILE A 217 -11.34 -17.75 15.07
N LEU A 218 -11.84 -18.90 14.63
CA LEU A 218 -12.21 -19.15 13.25
C LEU A 218 -13.73 -19.05 13.11
N THR A 219 -14.19 -18.33 12.09
CA THR A 219 -15.61 -18.20 11.75
C THR A 219 -15.83 -18.45 10.27
N VAL A 220 -17.06 -18.82 9.92
CA VAL A 220 -17.54 -18.97 8.55
C VAL A 220 -18.80 -18.16 8.33
N ARG A 221 -19.01 -17.65 7.12
CA ARG A 221 -20.21 -16.88 6.74
C ARG A 221 -20.52 -16.97 5.23
N ASP A 222 -21.78 -16.71 4.88
CA ASP A 222 -22.30 -16.75 3.50
C ASP A 222 -22.03 -15.50 2.67
N GLY A 223 -21.56 -14.42 3.30
CA GLY A 223 -21.30 -13.17 2.62
C GLY A 223 -20.61 -12.14 3.50
N PRO A 224 -20.12 -11.04 2.93
CA PRO A 224 -19.32 -10.05 3.66
C PRO A 224 -20.02 -9.48 4.89
N ASP A 225 -21.34 -9.26 4.79
CA ASP A 225 -22.18 -8.68 5.86
C ASP A 225 -23.01 -9.73 6.62
N ALA A 226 -22.85 -11.02 6.30
CA ALA A 226 -23.58 -12.08 6.96
C ALA A 226 -23.10 -12.29 8.41
N ALA A 227 -23.96 -12.89 9.24
CA ALA A 227 -23.57 -13.30 10.58
C ALA A 227 -22.40 -14.30 10.52
N ARG A 228 -21.51 -14.22 11.51
CA ARG A 228 -20.38 -15.13 11.66
C ARG A 228 -20.81 -16.33 12.50
N ASP A 229 -20.69 -17.52 11.94
CA ASP A 229 -20.81 -18.76 12.69
C ASP A 229 -19.42 -19.20 13.14
N THR A 230 -19.22 -19.36 14.44
CA THR A 230 -17.92 -19.77 15.00
C THR A 230 -17.71 -21.25 14.77
N ILE A 231 -16.54 -21.61 14.22
CA ILE A 231 -16.09 -22.99 14.12
C ILE A 231 -15.44 -23.38 15.47
N PRO A 232 -15.91 -24.44 16.15
CA PRO A 232 -15.34 -24.90 17.40
C PRO A 232 -13.82 -25.11 17.33
N VAL A 233 -13.10 -24.78 18.41
CA VAL A 233 -11.62 -24.84 18.45
C VAL A 233 -11.04 -26.24 18.26
N ASP A 234 -11.86 -27.27 18.46
CA ASP A 234 -11.52 -28.68 18.25
C ASP A 234 -11.86 -29.19 16.83
N GLU A 235 -12.42 -28.34 15.97
CA GLU A 235 -12.75 -28.63 14.57
C GLU A 235 -11.79 -27.94 13.57
N TRP A 236 -10.68 -27.38 14.05
CA TRP A 236 -9.63 -26.84 13.19
C TRP A 236 -8.29 -26.75 13.92
N SER A 237 -7.18 -26.64 13.17
CA SER A 237 -5.85 -26.48 13.73
C SER A 237 -4.93 -25.65 12.83
N PHE A 238 -3.82 -25.16 13.41
CA PHE A 238 -2.76 -24.52 12.64
C PHE A 238 -1.84 -25.56 11.98
N VAL A 239 -1.59 -25.37 10.69
CA VAL A 239 -0.56 -26.13 9.95
C VAL A 239 0.75 -25.36 10.02
N LEU A 240 1.80 -26.04 10.50
CA LEU A 240 3.14 -25.45 10.64
C LEU A 240 3.94 -25.61 9.35
N ALA A 241 4.74 -24.61 9.00
CA ALA A 241 5.72 -24.75 7.93
C ALA A 241 6.77 -25.82 8.27
N GLU A 242 7.04 -26.71 7.32
CA GLU A 242 8.02 -27.79 7.50
C GLU A 242 9.46 -27.29 7.36
N ASP A 243 9.69 -26.32 6.47
CA ASP A 243 11.01 -25.83 6.11
C ASP A 243 11.04 -24.32 5.79
N GLY A 244 12.21 -23.84 5.37
CA GLY A 244 12.43 -22.43 5.01
C GLY A 244 12.56 -21.48 6.22
N PRO A 245 12.53 -20.16 5.98
CA PRO A 245 12.73 -19.15 7.03
C PRO A 245 11.62 -19.12 8.08
N TYR A 246 10.49 -19.78 7.83
CA TYR A 246 9.33 -19.83 8.71
C TYR A 246 9.09 -21.21 9.34
N ALA A 247 10.03 -22.16 9.20
CA ALA A 247 9.88 -23.52 9.74
C ALA A 247 9.42 -23.52 11.21
N GLY A 248 8.39 -24.32 11.51
CA GLY A 248 7.75 -24.40 12.83
C GLY A 248 6.76 -23.28 13.15
N THR A 249 6.48 -22.37 12.22
CA THR A 249 5.48 -21.29 12.37
C THR A 249 4.17 -21.69 11.66
N PRO A 250 2.99 -21.35 12.21
CA PRO A 250 1.73 -21.49 11.49
C PRO A 250 1.72 -20.74 10.16
N VAL A 251 1.38 -21.44 9.08
CA VAL A 251 1.30 -20.90 7.71
C VAL A 251 -0.02 -21.19 7.01
N ALA A 252 -0.83 -22.11 7.54
CA ALA A 252 -2.18 -22.38 7.05
C ALA A 252 -3.08 -22.90 8.17
N LEU A 253 -4.37 -23.06 7.87
CA LEU A 253 -5.32 -23.79 8.72
C LEU A 253 -5.70 -25.12 8.09
N ASP A 254 -5.94 -26.10 8.94
CA ASP A 254 -6.64 -27.34 8.64
C ASP A 254 -8.02 -27.27 9.30
N VAL A 255 -9.10 -27.53 8.55
CA VAL A 255 -10.48 -27.44 9.03
C VAL A 255 -11.12 -28.82 8.88
N ASP A 256 -11.70 -29.33 9.97
CA ASP A 256 -12.34 -30.64 9.97
C ASP A 256 -13.50 -30.68 8.97
N GLY A 257 -13.48 -31.69 8.09
CA GLY A 257 -14.47 -31.80 7.02
C GLY A 257 -14.25 -30.85 5.85
N GLY A 258 -13.19 -30.06 5.86
CA GLY A 258 -12.77 -29.21 4.75
C GLY A 258 -13.46 -27.85 4.69
N THR A 259 -13.06 -27.06 3.69
CA THR A 259 -13.70 -25.77 3.41
C THR A 259 -14.74 -25.90 2.30
N GLU A 260 -15.82 -25.12 2.34
CA GLU A 260 -16.89 -25.17 1.33
C GLU A 260 -16.82 -24.00 0.34
N ALA A 261 -17.02 -24.28 -0.95
CA ALA A 261 -17.06 -23.28 -2.01
C ALA A 261 -18.15 -22.22 -1.79
N GLY A 262 -17.82 -20.97 -2.06
CA GLY A 262 -18.72 -19.81 -1.92
C GLY A 262 -18.82 -19.27 -0.49
N ARG A 263 -18.15 -19.87 0.49
CA ARG A 263 -18.11 -19.37 1.87
C ARG A 263 -16.94 -18.43 2.10
N ILE A 264 -17.08 -17.58 3.12
CA ILE A 264 -16.00 -16.75 3.64
C ILE A 264 -15.57 -17.29 5.00
N TYR A 265 -14.32 -17.74 5.10
CA TYR A 265 -13.67 -18.09 6.36
C TYR A 265 -12.92 -16.88 6.89
N GLU A 266 -13.02 -16.62 8.19
CA GLU A 266 -12.33 -15.52 8.87
C GLU A 266 -11.61 -16.03 10.11
N LEU A 267 -10.30 -15.79 10.18
CA LEU A 267 -9.48 -16.05 11.35
C LEU A 267 -9.14 -14.73 12.04
N VAL A 268 -9.45 -14.64 13.33
CA VAL A 268 -8.93 -13.60 14.24
C VAL A 268 -7.94 -14.25 15.18
N TYR A 269 -6.68 -13.81 15.15
CA TYR A 269 -5.60 -14.44 15.92
C TYR A 269 -4.64 -13.42 16.54
N ARG A 270 -3.93 -13.83 17.60
CA ARG A 270 -2.84 -13.06 18.19
C ARG A 270 -1.57 -13.23 17.38
N ALA A 271 -0.97 -12.11 16.98
CA ALA A 271 0.22 -12.09 16.14
C ALA A 271 1.32 -11.18 16.70
N ARG A 272 2.50 -11.28 16.10
CA ARG A 272 3.67 -10.41 16.33
C ARG A 272 4.30 -9.97 15.01
#